data_AF-A0A9Q2XM99-F1
#
_entry.id   AF-A0A9Q2XM99-F1
#
_cell.length_a   1.000
_cell.length_b   1.000
_cell.length_c   1.000
_cell.angle_alpha   90.00
_cell.angle_beta   90.00
_cell.angle_gamma   90.00
#
_symmetry.space_group_name_H-M   'P 1'
#
loop_
_entity.id
_entity.type
_entity.pdbx_description
1 polymer ?
#
loop_
_entity_poly.entity_id
_entity_poly.type
_entity_poly.pdbx_seq_one_letter_code
_entity_poly.pdbx_strand_id
1 'polypeptide(L)' 'MCAGHHVKRDADGGPTTSSNHVEVCLDCHKQLHARDWQ' A
#
# COMPACT_ATOMS: atom_id res chain seq x y z
N MET A 1 9.27 12.56 2.88
CA MET A 1 9.68 11.28 2.28
C MET A 1 8.43 10.49 1.96
N CYS A 2 8.36 9.91 0.77
CA CYS A 2 7.23 9.10 0.33
C CYS A 2 7.55 7.61 0.49
N ALA A 3 6.52 6.78 0.45
CA ALA A 3 6.61 5.32 0.47
C ALA A 3 5.69 4.71 -0.57
N GLY A 4 6.09 3.54 -1.04
CA GLY A 4 5.30 2.73 -1.94
C GLY A 4 4.26 1.90 -1.22
N HIS A 5 3.00 2.01 -1.63
CA HIS A 5 1.88 1.25 -1.10
C HIS A 5 1.29 0.34 -2.18
N HIS A 6 1.12 -0.94 -1.86
CA HIS A 6 0.41 -1.88 -2.73
C HIS A 6 -1.10 -1.71 -2.54
N VAL A 7 -1.81 -1.32 -3.60
CA VAL A 7 -3.27 -1.08 -3.56
C VAL A 7 -4.00 -2.37 -3.22
N LYS A 8 -3.66 -3.47 -3.89
CA LYS A 8 -4.00 -4.83 -3.46
C LYS A 8 -2.79 -5.44 -2.79
N ARG A 9 -2.94 -5.86 -1.53
CA ARG A 9 -1.82 -6.42 -0.76
C ARG A 9 -1.36 -7.73 -1.39
N ASP A 10 -0.05 -7.98 -1.30
CA ASP A 10 0.54 -9.26 -1.71
C ASP A 10 -0.07 -10.44 -0.94
N ALA A 11 -0.35 -10.25 0.35
CA ALA A 11 -1.03 -11.23 1.20
C ALA A 11 -2.43 -11.65 0.69
N ASP A 12 -3.10 -10.78 -0.07
CA ASP A 12 -4.43 -11.02 -0.66
C ASP A 12 -4.33 -11.51 -2.12
N GLY A 13 -3.13 -11.91 -2.57
CA GLY A 13 -2.84 -12.26 -3.95
C GLY A 13 -2.82 -11.05 -4.88
N GLY A 14 -2.36 -9.90 -4.39
CA GLY A 14 -2.09 -8.71 -5.18
C GLY A 14 -0.80 -8.86 -6.00
N PRO A 15 -0.77 -8.49 -7.28
CA PRO A 15 0.44 -8.62 -8.09
C PRO A 15 1.48 -7.56 -7.72
N THR A 16 2.75 -7.93 -7.69
CA THR A 16 3.87 -6.98 -7.52
C THR A 16 4.18 -6.30 -8.86
N THR A 17 3.29 -5.40 -9.29
CA THR A 17 3.45 -4.61 -10.52
C THR A 17 3.37 -3.13 -10.21
N SER A 18 3.98 -2.30 -11.06
CA SER A 18 3.88 -0.83 -10.96
C SER A 18 2.43 -0.35 -10.99
N SER A 19 1.55 -1.03 -11.72
CA SER A 19 0.13 -0.72 -11.78
C SER A 19 -0.64 -1.02 -10.50
N ASN A 20 -0.13 -1.88 -9.63
CA ASN A 20 -0.70 -2.18 -8.31
C ASN A 20 0.00 -1.40 -7.18
N HIS A 21 0.78 -0.38 -7.54
CA HIS A 21 1.60 0.38 -6.63
C HIS A 21 1.26 1.87 -6.74
N VAL A 22 1.20 2.55 -5.60
CA VAL A 22 1.03 4.00 -5.53
C VAL A 22 2.02 4.60 -4.54
N GLU A 23 2.59 5.76 -4.88
CA GLU A 23 3.45 6.52 -3.99
C GLU A 23 2.59 7.44 -3.12
N VAL A 24 2.74 7.31 -1.81
CA VAL A 24 2.01 8.13 -0.83
C VAL A 24 2.97 8.67 0.23
N CYS A 25 2.53 9.70 0.96
CA CYS A 25 3.29 10.21 2.10
C CYS A 25 3.46 9.12 3.19
N LEU A 26 4.55 9.14 3.97
CA LEU A 26 4.79 8.13 5.01
C LEU A 26 3.63 8.02 6.02
N ASP A 27 3.02 9.13 6.41
CA ASP A 27 1.91 9.12 7.35
C ASP A 27 0.63 8.55 6.72
N CYS A 28 0.42 8.83 5.44
CA CYS A 28 -0.64 8.27 4.61
C CYS A 28 -0.47 6.74 4.51
N HIS A 29 0.75 6.28 4.25
CA HIS A 29 1.10 4.86 4.15
C HIS A 29 0.77 4.11 5.44
N LYS A 30 1.15 4.67 6.60
CA LYS A 30 0.82 4.11 7.92
C LYS A 30 -0.68 4.05 8.17
N GLN A 31 -1.41 5.12 7.82
CA GLN A 31 -2.86 5.18 8.02
C GLN A 31 -3.61 4.17 7.15
N LEU A 32 -3.19 3.97 5.90
CA LEU A 32 -3.78 2.97 5.01
C LEU A 32 -3.60 1.57 5.60
N HIS A 33 -2.37 1.20 5.97
CA HIS A 33 -2.12 -0.10 6.61
C HIS A 33 -2.79 -0.29 7.97
N ALA A 34 -3.02 0.79 8.72
CA ALA A 34 -3.76 0.74 9.98
C ALA A 34 -5.28 0.55 9.77
N ARG A 35 -5.84 1.06 8.67
CA ARG A 35 -7.26 0.88 8.31
C ARG A 35 -7.55 -0.49 7.72
N ASP A 36 -6.59 -1.06 7.00
CA ASP A 36 -6.66 -2.40 6.40
C ASP A 36 -6.47 -3.55 7.41
N TRP A 37 -6.33 -3.26 8.71
CA TRP A 37 -6.35 -4.24 9.80
C TRP A 37 -7.79 -4.55 10.26
N GLN A 38 -8.59 -5.12 9.37
CA GLN A 38 -9.85 -5.81 9.65
C GLN A 38 -9.89 -7.13 8.90
#